data_AF-A0A9N9FDJ5-F1
#
_entry.id   AF-A0A9N9FDJ5-F1
#
_cell.length_a   1.000
_cell.length_b   1.000
_cell.length_c   1.000
_cell.angle_alpha   90.00
_cell.angle_beta   90.00
_cell.angle_gamma   90.00
#
_symmetry.space_group_name_H-M   'P 1'
#
loop_
_entity.id
_entity.type
_entity.pdbx_description
1 polymer ?
#
loop_
_entity_poly.entity_id
_entity_poly.type
_entity_poly.pdbx_seq_one_letter_code
_entity_poly.pdbx_strand_id
1 'polypeptide(L)'
;MVKDTKLYDMLEISPDASENELKRAYKKLALKYHPDKNPDTAEKFKEIAHAFEVLSDPQKKEIYDRYGEEGLSGEGGMGGMSPEDLFASFFGGGMFGGRSRQSGPKKGKNLKHVLKVSLEDFYNGKSTKLSLNKNVICKTCDGRGGKEGAVKKCSTCDGTGYRIQLRTLGPMVQQIQQPCNECNATGEIIKEKDRCKTCYGKKVINERKVLEVHIEKGMKNGQEIPFIGEADQAPGIEPGDVIIALEEKPHDRFVRRDDDLFYTSKIDLLTSLAGGVFFIEHLDNRALEVHVEPFESIKPNEIKAIPGQGMPARRHHTNGTLYIKFDIEFPSRHWTTDPTKLDILKSVLPSPPKAQPPHVEHVDTTTK
;
A
#
# COMPACT_ATOMS: atom_id res chain seq x y z
N MET A 1 -4.18 0.01 -52.96
CA MET A 1 -3.95 -1.36 -52.47
C MET A 1 -2.73 -1.32 -51.59
N VAL A 2 -2.85 -1.83 -50.37
CA VAL A 2 -1.78 -1.87 -49.36
C VAL A 2 -0.82 -3.00 -49.69
N LYS A 3 0.49 -2.80 -49.50
CA LYS A 3 1.53 -3.79 -49.83
C LYS A 3 1.54 -5.00 -48.87
N ASP A 4 1.19 -4.79 -47.59
CA ASP A 4 1.17 -5.82 -46.54
C ASP A 4 -0.06 -5.60 -45.63
N THR A 5 -0.82 -6.67 -45.31
CA THR A 5 -2.02 -6.60 -44.45
C THR A 5 -1.78 -7.04 -43.01
N LYS A 6 -0.60 -7.55 -42.66
CA LYS A 6 -0.34 -8.18 -41.34
C LYS A 6 -0.76 -7.33 -40.14
N LEU A 7 -0.45 -6.02 -40.13
CA LEU A 7 -0.79 -5.15 -38.99
C LEU A 7 -2.29 -4.88 -38.89
N TYR A 8 -2.99 -4.86 -40.03
CA TYR A 8 -4.46 -4.76 -40.07
C TYR A 8 -5.11 -6.06 -39.59
N ASP A 9 -4.55 -7.20 -40.02
CA ASP A 9 -5.01 -8.53 -39.63
C ASP A 9 -4.83 -8.79 -38.12
N MET A 10 -3.70 -8.33 -37.53
CA MET A 10 -3.46 -8.40 -36.07
C MET A 10 -4.48 -7.61 -35.26
N LEU A 11 -4.98 -6.49 -35.80
CA LEU A 11 -5.99 -5.67 -35.15
C LEU A 11 -7.42 -6.08 -35.54
N GLU A 12 -7.60 -7.13 -36.34
CA GLU A 12 -8.91 -7.60 -36.84
C GLU A 12 -9.68 -6.50 -37.60
N ILE A 13 -9.00 -5.66 -38.37
CA ILE A 13 -9.59 -4.54 -39.14
C ILE A 13 -9.24 -4.60 -40.63
N SER A 14 -10.05 -3.96 -41.46
CA SER A 14 -9.77 -3.77 -42.89
C SER A 14 -8.70 -2.69 -43.11
N PRO A 15 -7.88 -2.77 -44.18
CA PRO A 15 -7.02 -1.67 -44.61
C PRO A 15 -7.74 -0.33 -44.85
N ASP A 16 -9.03 -0.41 -45.22
CA ASP A 16 -9.90 0.76 -45.42
C ASP A 16 -10.57 1.25 -44.11
N ALA A 17 -10.22 0.67 -42.97
CA ALA A 17 -10.82 1.02 -41.68
C ALA A 17 -10.51 2.47 -41.28
N SER A 18 -11.52 3.12 -40.72
CA SER A 18 -11.42 4.46 -40.16
C SER A 18 -10.57 4.49 -38.88
N GLU A 19 -10.00 5.65 -38.54
CA GLU A 19 -9.26 5.83 -37.28
C GLU A 19 -10.09 5.45 -36.03
N ASN A 20 -11.41 5.65 -36.10
CA ASN A 20 -12.31 5.30 -35.01
C ASN A 20 -12.46 3.79 -34.85
N GLU A 21 -12.45 3.04 -35.95
CA GLU A 21 -12.47 1.57 -35.94
C GLU A 21 -11.15 1.02 -35.44
N LEU A 22 -10.02 1.58 -35.88
CA LEU A 22 -8.68 1.25 -35.38
C LEU A 22 -8.59 1.39 -33.84
N LYS A 23 -9.03 2.54 -33.29
CA LYS A 23 -9.01 2.79 -31.84
C LYS A 23 -9.93 1.83 -31.07
N ARG A 24 -11.10 1.50 -31.63
CA ARG A 24 -12.05 0.56 -31.01
C ARG A 24 -11.51 -0.86 -31.00
N ALA A 25 -10.91 -1.30 -32.10
CA ALA A 25 -10.30 -2.62 -32.24
C ALA A 25 -9.13 -2.80 -31.27
N TYR A 26 -8.21 -1.82 -31.22
CA TYR A 26 -7.11 -1.83 -30.25
C TYR A 26 -7.61 -1.91 -28.81
N LYS A 27 -8.59 -1.09 -28.42
CA LYS A 27 -9.13 -1.10 -27.05
C LYS A 27 -9.72 -2.47 -26.68
N LYS A 28 -10.43 -3.11 -27.61
CA LYS A 28 -11.03 -4.44 -27.41
C LYS A 28 -9.95 -5.50 -27.21
N LEU A 29 -8.91 -5.49 -28.03
CA LEU A 29 -7.82 -6.48 -27.98
C LEU A 29 -6.87 -6.25 -26.79
N ALA A 30 -6.54 -5.00 -26.48
CA ALA A 30 -5.71 -4.64 -25.32
C ALA A 30 -6.36 -5.03 -23.99
N LEU A 31 -7.69 -4.97 -23.87
CA LEU A 31 -8.42 -5.46 -22.69
C LEU A 31 -8.42 -7.00 -22.59
N LYS A 32 -8.43 -7.69 -23.73
CA LYS A 32 -8.47 -9.15 -23.82
C LYS A 32 -7.13 -9.79 -23.49
N TYR A 33 -6.03 -9.18 -23.96
CA TYR A 33 -4.67 -9.69 -23.81
C TYR A 33 -3.85 -8.90 -22.77
N HIS A 34 -4.50 -8.19 -21.85
CA HIS A 34 -3.81 -7.43 -20.83
C HIS A 34 -2.98 -8.38 -19.91
N PRO A 35 -1.68 -8.13 -19.68
CA PRO A 35 -0.80 -9.02 -18.91
C PRO A 35 -1.31 -9.31 -17.49
N ASP A 36 -1.96 -8.33 -16.87
CA ASP A 36 -2.56 -8.45 -15.52
C ASP A 36 -3.72 -9.46 -15.45
N LYS A 37 -4.42 -9.68 -16.57
CA LYS A 37 -5.55 -10.63 -16.65
C LYS A 37 -5.14 -11.98 -17.26
N ASN A 38 -4.13 -11.98 -18.14
CA ASN A 38 -3.65 -13.15 -18.86
C ASN A 38 -2.12 -13.08 -19.04
N PRO A 39 -1.33 -13.53 -18.05
CA PRO A 39 0.13 -13.41 -18.07
C PRO A 39 0.81 -14.12 -19.25
N ASP A 40 0.20 -15.18 -19.79
CA ASP A 40 0.72 -15.95 -20.93
C ASP A 40 0.50 -15.27 -22.30
N THR A 41 -0.14 -14.09 -22.32
CA THR A 41 -0.49 -13.38 -23.57
C THR A 41 0.34 -12.13 -23.81
N ALA A 42 1.43 -11.95 -23.05
CA ALA A 42 2.30 -10.78 -23.11
C ALA A 42 2.90 -10.55 -24.51
N GLU A 43 3.25 -11.60 -25.26
CA GLU A 43 3.79 -11.47 -26.62
C GLU A 43 2.75 -10.93 -27.59
N LYS A 44 1.52 -11.47 -27.56
CA LYS A 44 0.40 -11.00 -28.38
C LYS A 44 0.04 -9.56 -28.07
N PHE A 45 0.10 -9.17 -26.81
CA PHE A 45 -0.12 -7.78 -26.41
C PHE A 45 0.92 -6.83 -27.01
N LYS A 46 2.20 -7.23 -27.06
CA LYS A 46 3.27 -6.45 -27.69
C LYS A 46 3.03 -6.29 -29.20
N GLU A 47 2.63 -7.36 -29.88
CA GLU A 47 2.31 -7.32 -31.32
C GLU A 47 1.12 -6.39 -31.62
N ILE A 48 0.06 -6.46 -30.82
CA ILE A 48 -1.12 -5.58 -30.94
C ILE A 48 -0.76 -4.11 -30.69
N ALA A 49 0.11 -3.84 -29.71
CA ALA A 49 0.59 -2.49 -29.41
C ALA A 49 1.44 -1.93 -30.58
N HIS A 50 2.34 -2.75 -31.13
CA HIS A 50 3.15 -2.39 -32.28
C HIS A 50 2.29 -2.09 -33.53
N ALA A 51 1.30 -2.95 -33.83
CA ALA A 51 0.38 -2.72 -34.93
C ALA A 51 -0.40 -1.41 -34.78
N PHE A 52 -0.87 -1.08 -33.58
CA PHE A 52 -1.54 0.19 -33.32
C PHE A 52 -0.60 1.39 -33.44
N GLU A 53 0.64 1.29 -32.97
CA GLU A 53 1.64 2.37 -33.09
C GLU A 53 1.87 2.77 -34.55
N VAL A 54 2.09 1.77 -35.41
CA VAL A 54 2.34 2.01 -36.85
C VAL A 54 1.09 2.56 -37.54
N LEU A 55 -0.09 1.98 -37.28
CA LEU A 55 -1.31 2.35 -37.99
C LEU A 55 -2.00 3.62 -37.46
N SER A 56 -1.65 4.06 -36.24
CA SER A 56 -2.22 5.28 -35.64
C SER A 56 -1.48 6.57 -36.04
N ASP A 57 -0.23 6.47 -36.48
CA ASP A 57 0.54 7.58 -37.02
C ASP A 57 0.34 7.67 -38.54
N PRO A 58 -0.20 8.78 -39.08
CA PRO A 58 -0.45 8.92 -40.52
C PRO A 58 0.79 8.72 -41.40
N GLN A 59 1.97 9.14 -40.93
CA GLN A 59 3.22 9.03 -41.69
C GLN A 59 3.73 7.58 -41.68
N LYS A 60 3.71 6.91 -40.51
CA LYS A 60 4.11 5.50 -40.42
C LYS A 60 3.13 4.59 -41.16
N LYS A 61 1.83 4.88 -41.09
CA LYS A 61 0.79 4.18 -41.85
C LYS A 61 1.04 4.30 -43.35
N GLU A 62 1.33 5.51 -43.86
CA GLU A 62 1.61 5.70 -45.29
C GLU A 62 2.85 4.93 -45.75
N ILE A 63 3.92 4.92 -44.93
CA ILE A 63 5.14 4.16 -45.20
C ILE A 63 4.84 2.65 -45.21
N TYR A 64 4.12 2.14 -44.22
CA TYR A 64 3.70 0.75 -44.14
C TYR A 64 2.81 0.36 -45.32
N ASP A 65 1.84 1.20 -45.68
CA ASP A 65 0.92 0.92 -46.77
C ASP A 65 1.63 0.85 -48.13
N ARG A 66 2.68 1.65 -48.31
CA ARG A 66 3.46 1.73 -49.55
C ARG A 66 4.58 0.69 -49.62
N TYR A 67 5.24 0.38 -48.51
CA TYR A 67 6.49 -0.39 -48.49
C TYR A 67 6.47 -1.65 -47.62
N GLY A 68 5.41 -1.90 -46.85
CA GLY A 68 5.29 -3.04 -45.93
C GLY A 68 6.20 -2.89 -44.70
N GLU A 69 6.35 -3.95 -43.90
CA GLU A 69 7.19 -3.93 -42.69
C GLU A 69 8.66 -3.57 -42.98
N GLU A 70 9.17 -3.90 -44.17
CA GLU A 70 10.53 -3.56 -44.62
C GLU A 70 10.76 -2.03 -44.70
N GLY A 71 9.72 -1.26 -45.02
CA GLY A 71 9.78 0.20 -45.10
C GLY A 71 9.87 0.88 -43.73
N LEU A 72 9.47 0.19 -42.67
CA LEU A 72 9.59 0.65 -41.29
C LEU A 72 10.98 0.39 -40.71
N SER A 73 11.78 -0.47 -41.35
CA SER A 73 13.14 -0.83 -40.94
C SER A 73 14.23 0.06 -41.58
N GLY A 74 13.84 0.99 -42.45
CA GLY A 74 14.75 1.90 -43.16
C GLY A 74 14.97 3.23 -42.42
N GLU A 75 16.17 3.38 -41.85
CA GLU A 75 16.89 4.64 -41.56
C GLU A 75 16.08 5.80 -40.95
N GLY A 76 15.99 5.80 -39.61
CA GLY A 76 15.74 7.01 -38.81
C GLY A 76 14.58 6.91 -37.82
N GLY A 77 14.82 6.34 -36.64
CA GLY A 77 13.82 6.44 -35.55
C GLY A 77 14.08 5.53 -34.36
N MET A 78 14.72 6.09 -33.32
CA MET A 78 14.55 5.70 -31.91
C MET A 78 14.78 4.21 -31.57
N GLY A 79 16.05 3.80 -31.56
CA GLY A 79 16.46 2.63 -30.80
C GLY A 79 16.26 2.83 -29.30
N GLY A 80 15.65 1.84 -28.63
CA GLY A 80 15.95 1.53 -27.24
C GLY A 80 15.02 2.08 -26.16
N MET A 81 13.72 2.25 -26.40
CA MET A 81 12.75 2.41 -25.31
C MET A 81 11.92 1.15 -25.16
N SER A 82 11.95 0.58 -23.96
CA SER A 82 11.13 -0.53 -23.53
C SER A 82 9.64 -0.20 -23.75
N PRO A 83 8.81 -1.15 -24.22
CA PRO A 83 7.38 -0.94 -24.44
C PRO A 83 6.63 -0.40 -23.21
N GLU A 84 7.16 -0.66 -22.01
CA GLU A 84 6.65 -0.11 -20.75
C GLU A 84 6.83 1.42 -20.63
N ASP A 85 7.91 1.99 -21.16
CA ASP A 85 8.18 3.44 -21.16
C ASP A 85 7.37 4.19 -22.24
N LEU A 86 7.04 3.52 -23.34
CA LEU A 86 6.15 4.06 -24.38
C LEU A 86 4.69 4.09 -23.91
N PHE A 87 4.25 3.09 -23.12
CA PHE A 87 2.92 3.06 -22.52
C PHE A 87 2.74 4.16 -21.46
N ALA A 88 3.76 4.42 -20.65
CA ALA A 88 3.78 5.53 -19.69
C ALA A 88 3.73 6.91 -20.39
N SER A 89 4.32 7.03 -21.58
CA SER A 89 4.31 8.26 -22.37
C SER A 89 2.98 8.53 -23.08
N PHE A 90 2.27 7.47 -23.50
CA PHE A 90 1.01 7.59 -24.25
C PHE A 90 -0.23 7.66 -23.34
N PHE A 91 -0.28 6.90 -22.24
CA PHE A 91 -1.37 6.96 -21.25
C PHE A 91 -1.08 7.90 -20.05
N GLY A 92 0.19 8.28 -19.84
CA GLY A 92 0.65 9.22 -18.80
C GLY A 92 0.97 10.63 -19.30
N GLY A 93 0.62 10.95 -20.55
CA GLY A 93 0.52 12.32 -21.04
C GLY A 93 1.76 12.84 -21.78
N GLY A 94 1.63 13.00 -23.10
CA GLY A 94 2.60 13.80 -23.84
C GLY A 94 2.59 13.67 -25.37
N MET A 95 1.46 13.85 -26.08
CA MET A 95 1.53 14.05 -27.54
C MET A 95 0.30 14.71 -28.19
N PHE A 96 -0.36 15.66 -27.52
CA PHE A 96 -1.34 16.55 -28.17
C PHE A 96 -1.10 17.99 -27.73
N GLY A 97 -0.63 18.81 -28.67
CA GLY A 97 -0.40 20.23 -28.46
C GLY A 97 -1.68 20.99 -28.12
N GLY A 98 -1.54 22.09 -27.37
CA GLY A 98 -2.61 23.07 -27.21
C GLY A 98 -2.99 23.44 -25.78
N ARG A 99 -1.98 23.82 -24.98
CA ARG A 99 -2.01 24.96 -24.04
C ARG A 99 -0.77 24.79 -23.18
N SER A 100 -0.04 25.89 -22.97
CA SER A 100 0.61 26.09 -21.68
C SER A 100 -0.50 25.89 -20.64
N ARG A 101 -0.65 24.64 -20.17
CA ARG A 101 -1.29 24.39 -18.88
C ARG A 101 -0.35 25.13 -17.97
N GLN A 102 -0.73 26.37 -17.67
CA GLN A 102 -0.26 27.13 -16.55
C GLN A 102 -0.16 26.09 -15.44
N SER A 103 1.07 25.63 -15.17
CA SER A 103 1.30 24.59 -14.19
C SER A 103 0.59 25.12 -12.97
N GLY A 104 -0.47 24.44 -12.55
CA GLY A 104 -1.11 24.77 -11.29
C GLY A 104 -0.02 24.87 -10.22
N PRO A 105 -0.25 25.63 -9.15
CA PRO A 105 0.70 25.71 -8.06
C PRO A 105 1.25 24.32 -7.77
N LYS A 106 2.58 24.18 -7.80
CA LYS A 106 3.20 22.86 -7.62
C LYS A 106 2.70 22.35 -6.28
N LYS A 107 2.05 21.18 -6.23
CA LYS A 107 1.61 20.59 -4.97
C LYS A 107 2.80 19.97 -4.25
N GLY A 108 2.87 20.22 -2.95
CA GLY A 108 3.82 19.63 -2.04
C GLY A 108 3.58 18.14 -1.92
N LYS A 109 4.61 17.40 -1.51
CA LYS A 109 4.49 15.96 -1.28
C LYS A 109 3.66 15.71 -0.04
N ASN A 110 2.80 14.70 -0.09
CA ASN A 110 2.07 14.23 1.07
C ASN A 110 3.04 13.55 2.05
N LEU A 111 2.75 13.68 3.34
CA LEU A 111 3.53 13.07 4.42
C LEU A 111 2.73 11.94 5.03
N LYS A 112 3.22 10.70 4.95
CA LYS A 112 2.58 9.54 5.57
C LYS A 112 3.19 9.27 6.94
N HIS A 113 2.37 9.25 7.98
CA HIS A 113 2.78 8.93 9.35
C HIS A 113 2.03 7.69 9.84
N VAL A 114 2.75 6.71 10.39
CA VAL A 114 2.14 5.49 10.92
C VAL A 114 1.87 5.66 12.42
N LEU A 115 0.60 5.55 12.82
CA LEU A 115 0.17 5.62 14.21
C LEU A 115 -0.13 4.20 14.72
N LYS A 116 0.68 3.71 15.66
CA LYS A 116 0.48 2.39 16.27
C LYS A 116 -0.59 2.45 17.36
N VAL A 117 -1.67 1.73 17.16
CA VAL A 117 -2.88 1.73 18.02
C VAL A 117 -3.10 0.33 18.58
N SER A 118 -3.50 0.23 19.85
CA SER A 118 -3.79 -1.06 20.48
C SER A 118 -5.20 -1.55 20.13
N LEU A 119 -5.45 -2.84 20.29
CA LEU A 119 -6.74 -3.43 19.95
C LEU A 119 -7.88 -2.89 20.84
N GLU A 120 -7.59 -2.57 22.11
CA GLU A 120 -8.52 -1.93 23.04
C GLU A 120 -8.87 -0.51 22.62
N ASP A 121 -7.91 0.24 22.10
CA ASP A 121 -8.12 1.59 21.58
C ASP A 121 -9.03 1.55 20.32
N PHE A 122 -8.90 0.53 19.46
CA PHE A 122 -9.82 0.31 18.34
C PHE A 122 -11.24 -0.12 18.77
N TYR A 123 -11.36 -0.83 19.89
CA TYR A 123 -12.64 -1.28 20.44
C TYR A 123 -13.39 -0.14 21.15
N ASN A 124 -12.71 0.59 22.04
CA ASN A 124 -13.31 1.64 22.87
C ASN A 124 -13.33 3.01 22.18
N GLY A 125 -12.49 3.22 21.17
CA GLY A 125 -12.25 4.52 20.55
C GLY A 125 -11.37 5.40 21.43
N LYS A 126 -10.54 6.24 20.80
CA LYS A 126 -9.58 7.09 21.51
C LYS A 126 -9.22 8.34 20.72
N SER A 127 -9.02 9.44 21.43
CA SER A 127 -8.44 10.66 20.87
C SER A 127 -6.98 10.75 21.30
N THR A 128 -6.06 10.67 20.34
CA THR A 128 -4.62 10.76 20.59
C THR A 128 -4.02 12.02 19.98
N LYS A 129 -3.15 12.71 20.72
CA LYS A 129 -2.45 13.89 20.22
C LYS A 129 -1.12 13.47 19.59
N LEU A 130 -0.95 13.72 18.29
CA LEU A 130 0.28 13.45 17.55
C LEU A 130 1.03 14.76 17.32
N SER A 131 2.27 14.87 17.79
CA SER A 131 3.10 16.04 17.49
C SER A 131 3.96 15.79 16.25
N LEU A 132 3.81 16.65 15.25
CA LEU A 132 4.53 16.61 13.99
C LEU A 132 5.39 17.87 13.84
N ASN A 133 6.62 17.71 13.38
CA ASN A 133 7.48 18.82 12.99
C ASN A 133 7.32 19.03 11.49
N LYS A 134 6.96 20.25 11.08
CA LYS A 134 6.82 20.61 9.67
C LYS A 134 7.45 21.95 9.36
N ASN A 135 7.81 22.12 8.10
CA ASN A 135 8.20 23.42 7.58
C ASN A 135 6.96 24.25 7.31
N VAL A 136 6.91 25.44 7.90
CA VAL A 136 5.89 26.45 7.63
C VAL A 136 6.53 27.68 7.01
N ILE A 137 5.74 28.43 6.24
CA ILE A 137 6.19 29.72 5.72
C ILE A 137 6.52 30.65 6.89
N CYS A 138 7.68 31.30 6.81
CA CYS A 138 8.15 32.19 7.87
C CYS A 138 7.21 33.39 8.01
N LYS A 139 6.46 33.45 9.13
CA LYS A 139 5.47 34.50 9.45
C LYS A 139 6.06 35.93 9.45
N THR A 140 7.36 36.09 9.72
CA THR A 140 7.99 37.42 9.75
C THR A 140 8.40 37.96 8.39
N CYS A 141 8.46 37.13 7.35
CA CYS A 141 8.82 37.58 5.99
C CYS A 141 7.85 37.09 4.91
N ASP A 142 6.79 36.39 5.30
CA ASP A 142 5.78 35.80 4.41
C ASP A 142 6.38 34.96 3.28
N GLY A 143 7.47 34.24 3.59
CA GLY A 143 8.16 33.40 2.60
C GLY A 143 9.02 34.17 1.60
N ARG A 144 9.24 35.49 1.79
CA ARG A 144 10.16 36.28 0.96
C ARG A 144 11.63 35.98 1.27
N GLY A 145 11.97 35.71 2.53
CA GLY A 145 13.34 35.41 2.99
C GLY A 145 14.16 36.64 3.39
N GLY A 146 13.67 37.85 3.10
CA GLY A 146 14.27 39.12 3.50
C GLY A 146 13.23 40.21 3.65
N LYS A 147 13.69 41.45 3.86
CA LYS A 147 12.83 42.64 3.82
C LYS A 147 12.20 42.83 2.43
N GLU A 148 11.12 43.58 2.37
CA GLU A 148 10.45 43.90 1.11
C GLU A 148 11.41 44.60 0.13
N GLY A 149 11.47 44.13 -1.11
CA GLY A 149 12.40 44.62 -2.14
C GLY A 149 13.87 44.23 -1.97
N ALA A 150 14.23 43.54 -0.89
CA ALA A 150 15.62 43.11 -0.66
C ALA A 150 16.03 41.88 -1.48
N VAL A 151 15.05 41.08 -1.90
CA VAL A 151 15.25 39.88 -2.69
C VAL A 151 15.42 40.28 -4.16
N LYS A 152 16.61 40.02 -4.72
CA LYS A 152 16.92 40.32 -6.12
C LYS A 152 17.17 39.03 -6.88
N LYS A 153 16.77 38.98 -8.16
CA LYS A 153 17.13 37.87 -9.05
C LYS A 153 18.65 37.83 -9.20
N CYS A 154 19.23 36.63 -9.19
CA CYS A 154 20.65 36.46 -9.46
C CYS A 154 20.93 36.85 -10.93
N SER A 155 21.88 37.78 -11.14
CA SER A 155 22.28 38.25 -12.47
C SER A 155 23.04 37.22 -13.28
N THR A 156 23.67 36.24 -12.61
CA THR A 156 24.57 35.27 -13.27
C THR A 156 23.84 34.03 -13.76
N CYS A 157 22.64 33.77 -13.25
CA CYS A 157 21.77 32.68 -13.72
C CYS A 157 20.35 33.14 -14.07
N ASP A 158 20.09 34.45 -14.12
CA ASP A 158 18.77 35.04 -14.42
C ASP A 158 17.59 34.42 -13.66
N GLY A 159 17.81 34.05 -12.38
CA GLY A 159 16.78 33.42 -11.55
C GLY A 159 16.62 31.90 -11.70
N THR A 160 17.36 31.24 -12.61
CA THR A 160 17.24 29.79 -12.80
C THR A 160 17.96 28.95 -11.75
N GLY A 161 18.94 29.51 -11.04
CA GLY A 161 19.74 28.81 -10.02
C GLY A 161 20.85 27.92 -10.60
N TYR A 162 20.85 27.61 -11.89
CA TYR A 162 21.83 26.74 -12.54
C TYR A 162 22.46 27.43 -13.75
N ARG A 163 23.68 27.04 -14.10
CA ARG A 163 24.38 27.48 -15.30
C ARG A 163 24.69 26.27 -16.17
N ILE A 164 24.55 26.43 -17.48
CA ILE A 164 24.91 25.40 -18.45
C ILE A 164 26.37 25.64 -18.82
N GLN A 165 27.24 24.69 -18.47
CA GLN A 165 28.63 24.67 -18.91
C GLN A 165 28.76 23.66 -20.05
N LEU A 166 29.24 24.14 -21.20
CA LEU A 166 29.58 23.29 -22.33
C LEU A 166 30.95 22.65 -22.05
N ARG A 167 31.01 21.32 -21.94
CA ARG A 167 32.24 20.56 -21.82
C ARG A 167 32.47 19.80 -23.12
N THR A 168 33.52 20.13 -23.83
CA THR A 168 33.97 19.42 -25.02
C THR A 168 34.70 18.14 -24.60
N LEU A 169 34.16 16.99 -24.99
CA LEU A 169 34.80 15.68 -24.91
C LEU A 169 35.13 15.24 -26.34
N GLY A 170 36.26 15.71 -26.85
CA GLY A 170 36.67 15.45 -28.24
C GLY A 170 35.71 16.12 -29.25
N PRO A 171 35.27 15.41 -30.32
CA PRO A 171 34.39 15.98 -31.34
C PRO A 171 32.94 16.20 -30.86
N MET A 172 32.61 15.83 -29.62
CA MET A 172 31.27 15.92 -29.07
C MET A 172 31.22 16.96 -27.93
N VAL A 173 30.24 17.86 -27.99
CA VAL A 173 30.03 18.90 -26.96
C VAL A 173 28.90 18.46 -26.05
N GLN A 174 29.18 18.29 -24.76
CA GLN A 174 28.19 17.93 -23.75
C GLN A 174 27.78 19.16 -22.95
N GLN A 175 26.48 19.39 -22.78
CA GLN A 175 25.95 20.40 -21.88
C GLN A 175 25.83 19.82 -20.47
N ILE A 176 26.55 20.39 -19.50
CA ILE A 176 26.50 20.00 -18.09
C ILE A 176 25.84 21.14 -17.31
N GLN A 177 24.76 20.85 -16.58
CA GLN A 177 24.18 21.81 -15.64
C GLN A 177 24.99 21.81 -14.35
N GLN A 178 25.48 22.99 -13.95
CA GLN A 178 26.16 23.22 -12.69
C GLN A 178 25.35 24.20 -11.83
N PRO A 179 25.31 24.03 -10.49
CA PRO A 179 24.67 25.00 -9.62
C PRO A 179 25.37 26.35 -9.71
N CYS A 180 24.61 27.44 -9.75
CA CYS A 180 25.19 28.79 -9.76
C CYS A 180 25.80 29.09 -8.38
N ASN A 181 27.11 29.33 -8.37
CA ASN A 181 27.88 29.61 -7.14
C ASN A 181 27.46 30.91 -6.44
N GLU A 182 26.97 31.90 -7.17
CA GLU A 182 26.58 33.19 -6.57
C GLU A 182 25.27 33.12 -5.76
N CYS A 183 24.30 32.33 -6.22
CA CYS A 183 23.02 32.16 -5.54
C CYS A 183 22.87 30.80 -4.86
N ASN A 184 23.90 29.94 -4.87
CA ASN A 184 23.86 28.57 -4.33
C ASN A 184 22.59 27.80 -4.76
N ALA A 185 22.32 27.80 -6.07
CA ALA A 185 21.13 27.16 -6.66
C ALA A 185 19.74 27.72 -6.26
N THR A 186 19.67 28.82 -5.51
CA THR A 186 18.38 29.42 -5.13
C THR A 186 17.78 30.36 -6.19
N GLY A 187 18.57 30.84 -7.14
CA GLY A 187 18.16 31.80 -8.18
C GLY A 187 18.01 33.24 -7.68
N GLU A 188 18.08 33.47 -6.38
CA GLU A 188 17.90 34.79 -5.76
C GLU A 188 19.10 35.15 -4.89
N ILE A 189 19.37 36.45 -4.79
CA ILE A 189 20.43 37.00 -3.95
C ILE A 189 19.78 37.96 -2.95
N ILE A 190 20.08 37.72 -1.67
CA ILE A 190 19.66 38.57 -0.56
C ILE A 190 20.92 39.02 0.17
N LYS A 191 21.10 40.35 0.25
CA LYS A 191 22.20 40.95 1.04
C LYS A 191 22.08 40.52 2.49
N GLU A 192 23.20 40.20 3.12
CA GLU A 192 23.23 39.63 4.47
C GLU A 192 22.48 40.49 5.51
N LYS A 193 22.62 41.83 5.41
CA LYS A 193 21.93 42.80 6.28
C LYS A 193 20.41 42.80 6.16
N ASP A 194 19.90 42.35 5.01
CA ASP A 194 18.47 42.38 4.69
C ASP A 194 17.80 41.01 4.78
N ARG A 195 18.58 39.96 5.13
CA ARG A 195 18.05 38.63 5.41
C ARG A 195 17.13 38.68 6.63
N CYS A 196 16.07 37.91 6.56
CA CYS A 196 15.15 37.73 7.66
C CYS A 196 15.90 37.09 8.85
N LYS A 197 15.75 37.64 10.06
CA LYS A 197 16.48 37.18 11.26
C LYS A 197 16.01 35.82 11.79
N THR A 198 14.78 35.40 11.47
CA THR A 198 14.19 34.15 11.97
C THR A 198 14.46 32.97 11.04
N CYS A 199 14.32 33.15 9.72
CA CYS A 199 14.59 32.09 8.74
C CYS A 199 15.97 32.18 8.09
N TYR A 200 16.75 33.24 8.34
CA TYR A 200 18.09 33.47 7.78
C TYR A 200 18.15 33.37 6.25
N GLY A 201 17.08 33.77 5.55
CA GLY A 201 16.98 33.67 4.09
C GLY A 201 16.38 32.36 3.57
N LYS A 202 16.10 31.37 4.44
CA LYS A 202 15.53 30.07 4.04
C LYS A 202 14.04 30.12 3.70
N LYS A 203 13.34 31.24 3.96
CA LYS A 203 11.91 31.49 3.70
C LYS A 203 10.92 30.64 4.53
N VAL A 204 11.36 29.51 5.08
CA VAL A 204 10.57 28.63 5.96
C VAL A 204 11.20 28.49 7.34
N ILE A 205 10.39 28.10 8.32
CA ILE A 205 10.82 27.75 9.69
C ILE A 205 10.22 26.39 10.06
N ASN A 206 10.89 25.65 10.95
CA ASN A 206 10.36 24.41 11.48
C ASN A 206 9.42 24.71 12.65
N GLU A 207 8.16 24.32 12.55
CA GLU A 207 7.13 24.50 13.57
C GLU A 207 6.62 23.12 14.04
N ARG A 208 6.60 22.91 15.36
CA ARG A 208 6.00 21.72 15.96
C ARG A 208 4.50 21.94 16.11
N LYS A 209 3.70 21.20 15.36
CA LYS A 209 2.24 21.22 15.42
C LYS A 209 1.70 19.95 16.07
N VAL A 210 0.71 20.09 16.94
CA VAL A 210 0.00 18.97 17.55
C VAL A 210 -1.30 18.77 16.80
N LEU A 211 -1.48 17.59 16.20
CA LEU A 211 -2.71 17.15 15.54
C LEU A 211 -3.47 16.23 16.48
N GLU A 212 -4.77 16.46 16.65
CA GLU A 212 -5.63 15.55 17.41
C GLU A 212 -6.23 14.52 16.44
N VAL A 213 -5.86 13.26 16.65
CA VAL A 213 -6.29 12.12 15.84
C VAL A 213 -7.40 11.41 16.59
N HIS A 214 -8.59 11.40 16.00
CA HIS A 214 -9.75 10.69 16.54
C HIS A 214 -9.82 9.29 15.93
N ILE A 215 -9.62 8.28 16.77
CA ILE A 215 -9.77 6.87 16.41
C ILE A 215 -11.19 6.46 16.82
N GLU A 216 -12.05 6.28 15.83
CA GLU A 216 -13.41 5.80 16.03
C GLU A 216 -13.44 4.31 16.37
N LYS A 217 -14.49 3.90 17.09
CA LYS A 217 -14.75 2.49 17.38
C LYS A 217 -14.89 1.71 16.09
N GLY A 218 -14.18 0.59 15.98
CA GLY A 218 -14.30 -0.30 14.83
C GLY A 218 -13.49 0.11 13.61
N MET A 219 -12.63 1.13 13.70
CA MET A 219 -11.69 1.43 12.63
C MET A 219 -10.82 0.22 12.29
N LYS A 220 -10.49 0.05 11.00
CA LYS A 220 -9.72 -1.10 10.51
C LYS A 220 -8.22 -0.83 10.55
N ASN A 221 -7.43 -1.90 10.64
CA ASN A 221 -5.99 -1.81 10.44
C ASN A 221 -5.68 -1.27 9.02
N GLY A 222 -4.67 -0.41 8.92
CA GLY A 222 -4.27 0.25 7.67
C GLY A 222 -5.19 1.41 7.23
N GLN A 223 -6.24 1.72 7.97
CA GLN A 223 -7.13 2.83 7.63
C GLN A 223 -6.39 4.18 7.72
N GLU A 224 -6.61 5.03 6.73
CA GLU A 224 -5.94 6.32 6.60
C GLU A 224 -6.86 7.48 7.03
N ILE A 225 -6.34 8.38 7.85
CA ILE A 225 -6.99 9.63 8.27
C ILE A 225 -6.20 10.79 7.64
N PRO A 226 -6.76 11.47 6.61
CA PRO A 226 -6.09 12.59 5.96
C PRO A 226 -6.32 13.91 6.71
N PHE A 227 -5.24 14.67 6.90
CA PHE A 227 -5.22 16.05 7.37
C PHE A 227 -4.79 16.97 6.23
N ILE A 228 -5.77 17.68 5.68
CA ILE A 228 -5.64 18.43 4.42
C ILE A 228 -4.74 19.66 4.61
N GLY A 229 -3.75 19.83 3.74
CA GLY A 229 -2.84 20.99 3.73
C GLY A 229 -1.91 21.09 4.95
N GLU A 230 -1.82 20.02 5.74
CA GLU A 230 -0.99 19.99 6.95
C GLU A 230 0.47 19.58 6.72
N ALA A 231 0.85 19.21 5.50
CA ALA A 231 2.23 18.83 5.19
C ALA A 231 3.18 20.04 5.14
N ASP A 232 4.42 19.80 4.71
CA ASP A 232 5.44 20.85 4.57
C ASP A 232 5.01 21.92 3.58
N GLN A 233 5.18 23.18 3.99
CA GLN A 233 4.94 24.35 3.17
C GLN A 233 6.25 24.84 2.56
N ALA A 234 6.18 25.32 1.33
CA ALA A 234 7.27 26.01 0.66
C ALA A 234 6.73 27.19 -0.18
N PRO A 235 7.50 28.27 -0.35
CA PRO A 235 7.07 29.41 -1.16
C PRO A 235 6.73 28.99 -2.60
N GLY A 236 5.53 29.33 -3.06
CA GLY A 236 5.05 29.00 -4.41
C GLY A 236 4.60 27.55 -4.61
N ILE A 237 4.52 26.77 -3.52
CA ILE A 237 4.07 25.38 -3.52
C ILE A 237 2.84 25.28 -2.60
N GLU A 238 1.74 24.71 -3.12
CA GLU A 238 0.57 24.37 -2.29
C GLU A 238 0.94 23.23 -1.34
N PRO A 239 0.70 23.32 -0.03
CA PRO A 239 1.04 22.23 0.88
C PRO A 239 0.27 20.96 0.53
N GLY A 240 0.94 19.82 0.66
CA GLY A 240 0.31 18.51 0.58
C GLY A 240 -0.44 18.16 1.88
N ASP A 241 -0.89 16.91 1.95
CA ASP A 241 -1.66 16.40 3.07
C ASP A 241 -0.81 15.54 4.00
N VAL A 242 -1.15 15.52 5.29
CA VAL A 242 -0.60 14.55 6.25
C VAL A 242 -1.57 13.38 6.33
N ILE A 243 -1.13 12.20 5.92
CA ILE A 243 -1.93 10.98 5.93
C ILE A 243 -1.48 10.14 7.12
N ILE A 244 -2.36 10.00 8.11
CA ILE A 244 -2.10 9.16 9.28
C ILE A 244 -2.65 7.76 9.00
N ALA A 245 -1.77 6.79 8.80
CA ALA A 245 -2.15 5.39 8.65
C ALA A 245 -2.18 4.71 10.02
N LEU A 246 -3.31 4.13 10.39
CA LEU A 246 -3.44 3.36 11.62
C LEU A 246 -2.80 1.99 11.45
N GLU A 247 -1.95 1.59 12.39
CA GLU A 247 -1.33 0.28 12.44
C GLU A 247 -1.71 -0.42 13.74
N GLU A 248 -2.34 -1.58 13.63
CA GLU A 248 -2.72 -2.41 14.75
C GLU A 248 -1.49 -3.06 15.40
N LYS A 249 -1.34 -2.85 16.72
CA LYS A 249 -0.34 -3.56 17.51
C LYS A 249 -0.78 -5.00 17.72
N PRO A 250 0.15 -5.98 17.66
CA PRO A 250 -0.16 -7.34 18.08
C PRO A 250 -0.62 -7.33 19.55
N HIS A 251 -1.66 -8.10 19.85
CA HIS A 251 -2.22 -8.24 21.19
C HIS A 251 -1.97 -9.65 21.73
N ASP A 252 -1.66 -9.76 23.02
CA ASP A 252 -1.21 -11.03 23.62
C ASP A 252 -2.33 -12.08 23.70
N ARG A 253 -3.59 -11.64 23.87
CA ARG A 253 -4.73 -12.56 24.08
C ARG A 253 -5.62 -12.74 22.86
N PHE A 254 -5.69 -11.74 22.00
CA PHE A 254 -6.74 -11.65 20.96
C PHE A 254 -6.09 -11.41 19.61
N VAL A 255 -6.61 -12.10 18.60
CA VAL A 255 -6.25 -11.88 17.21
C VAL A 255 -7.49 -11.40 16.48
N ARG A 256 -7.44 -10.18 15.95
CA ARG A 256 -8.53 -9.61 15.17
C ARG A 256 -8.52 -10.15 13.74
N ARG A 257 -9.69 -10.50 13.21
CA ARG A 257 -9.91 -10.68 11.77
C ARG A 257 -11.18 -9.94 11.39
N ASP A 258 -11.02 -8.83 10.67
CA ASP A 258 -12.11 -7.90 10.36
C ASP A 258 -12.88 -7.46 11.61
N ASP A 259 -14.15 -7.84 11.72
CA ASP A 259 -15.03 -7.48 12.83
C ASP A 259 -15.09 -8.59 13.90
N ASP A 260 -14.41 -9.72 13.67
CA ASP A 260 -14.37 -10.86 14.57
C ASP A 260 -13.07 -10.92 15.38
N LEU A 261 -13.16 -11.53 16.56
CA LEU A 261 -12.03 -11.74 17.47
C LEU A 261 -11.78 -13.22 17.67
N PHE A 262 -10.50 -13.60 17.73
CA PHE A 262 -10.07 -14.96 18.03
C PHE A 262 -9.31 -14.96 19.35
N TYR A 263 -9.73 -15.80 20.28
CA TYR A 263 -9.13 -15.99 21.58
C TYR A 263 -8.76 -17.46 21.76
N THR A 264 -7.56 -17.74 22.27
CA THR A 264 -7.17 -19.11 22.64
C THR A 264 -7.33 -19.28 24.14
N SER A 265 -8.33 -20.05 24.54
CA SER A 265 -8.61 -20.36 25.95
C SER A 265 -7.93 -21.67 26.32
N LYS A 266 -7.19 -21.65 27.42
CA LYS A 266 -6.63 -22.84 28.04
C LYS A 266 -7.62 -23.36 29.07
N ILE A 267 -8.10 -24.58 28.89
CA ILE A 267 -9.06 -25.22 29.80
C ILE A 267 -8.53 -26.55 30.31
N ASP A 268 -8.93 -26.91 31.53
CA ASP A 268 -8.58 -28.21 32.10
C ASP A 268 -9.35 -29.34 31.41
N LEU A 269 -8.75 -30.52 31.35
CA LEU A 269 -9.41 -31.73 30.84
C LEU A 269 -10.75 -32.01 31.56
N LEU A 270 -10.84 -31.72 32.86
CA LEU A 270 -12.08 -31.91 33.62
C LEU A 270 -13.19 -30.98 33.12
N THR A 271 -12.90 -29.68 32.97
CA THR A 271 -13.85 -28.69 32.44
C THR A 271 -14.26 -29.01 31.01
N SER A 272 -13.33 -29.54 30.21
CA SER A 272 -13.59 -29.96 28.84
C SER A 272 -14.54 -31.15 28.70
N LEU A 273 -14.62 -32.02 29.72
CA LEU A 273 -15.44 -33.24 29.71
C LEU A 273 -16.73 -33.12 30.53
N ALA A 274 -16.65 -32.49 31.70
CA ALA A 274 -17.75 -32.39 32.66
C ALA A 274 -18.51 -31.06 32.56
N GLY A 275 -18.03 -30.12 31.75
CA GLY A 275 -18.52 -28.75 31.72
C GLY A 275 -17.99 -27.91 32.87
N GLY A 276 -18.38 -26.64 32.88
CA GLY A 276 -17.93 -25.67 33.89
C GLY A 276 -18.03 -24.23 33.39
N VAL A 277 -17.45 -23.32 34.17
CA VAL A 277 -17.46 -21.89 33.89
C VAL A 277 -16.04 -21.36 33.95
N PHE A 278 -15.69 -20.50 33.00
CA PHE A 278 -14.44 -19.77 33.03
C PHE A 278 -14.65 -18.32 32.59
N PHE A 279 -13.69 -17.45 32.93
CA PHE A 279 -13.78 -16.02 32.69
C PHE A 279 -12.75 -15.57 31.65
N ILE A 280 -13.15 -14.69 30.74
CA ILE A 280 -12.28 -14.07 29.75
C ILE A 280 -12.27 -12.56 29.96
N GLU A 281 -11.10 -11.96 30.17
CA GLU A 281 -10.95 -10.50 30.18
C GLU A 281 -10.99 -9.93 28.77
N HIS A 282 -12.07 -9.20 28.45
CA HIS A 282 -12.29 -8.59 27.15
C HIS A 282 -11.55 -7.23 27.02
N LEU A 283 -11.72 -6.55 25.88
CA LEU A 283 -10.99 -5.34 25.47
C LEU A 283 -11.48 -4.06 26.16
N ASP A 284 -12.64 -4.11 26.80
CA ASP A 284 -13.23 -3.05 27.63
C ASP A 284 -13.01 -3.29 29.14
N ASN A 285 -12.13 -4.24 29.49
CA ASN A 285 -11.85 -4.69 30.86
C ASN A 285 -13.03 -5.37 31.57
N ARG A 286 -14.09 -5.76 30.85
CA ARG A 286 -15.13 -6.62 31.43
C ARG A 286 -14.66 -8.08 31.45
N ALA A 287 -15.08 -8.83 32.46
CA ALA A 287 -14.94 -10.28 32.47
C ALA A 287 -16.18 -10.90 31.81
N LEU A 288 -15.97 -11.66 30.73
CA LEU A 288 -16.99 -12.48 30.10
C LEU A 288 -17.03 -13.84 30.77
N GLU A 289 -18.17 -14.16 31.38
CA GLU A 289 -18.47 -15.51 31.88
C GLU A 289 -18.89 -16.40 30.71
N VAL A 290 -18.11 -17.45 30.46
CA VAL A 290 -18.39 -18.42 29.39
C VAL A 290 -18.74 -19.76 30.02
N HIS A 291 -19.96 -20.22 29.71
CA HIS A 291 -20.46 -21.51 30.16
C HIS A 291 -20.11 -22.61 29.14
N VAL A 292 -19.50 -23.67 29.65
CA VAL A 292 -19.40 -24.97 28.98
C VAL A 292 -20.49 -25.84 29.54
N GLU A 293 -21.46 -26.20 28.69
CA GLU A 293 -22.60 -26.99 29.11
C GLU A 293 -22.12 -28.37 29.59
N PRO A 294 -22.63 -28.87 30.73
CA PRO A 294 -22.43 -30.24 31.11
C PRO A 294 -22.90 -31.17 29.98
N PHE A 295 -22.21 -32.31 29.80
CA PHE A 295 -22.47 -33.28 28.73
C PHE A 295 -22.00 -32.88 27.32
N GLU A 296 -21.51 -31.65 27.10
CA GLU A 296 -20.81 -31.25 25.88
C GLU A 296 -19.30 -31.52 26.05
N SER A 297 -18.77 -32.52 25.33
CA SER A 297 -17.32 -32.77 25.34
C SER A 297 -16.62 -31.87 24.33
N ILE A 298 -15.86 -30.89 24.82
CA ILE A 298 -15.03 -30.03 23.98
C ILE A 298 -13.78 -30.81 23.55
N LYS A 299 -13.43 -30.73 22.27
CA LYS A 299 -12.22 -31.34 21.70
C LYS A 299 -11.07 -30.33 21.64
N PRO A 300 -9.81 -30.80 21.64
CA PRO A 300 -8.67 -29.91 21.41
C PRO A 300 -8.80 -29.21 20.05
N ASN A 301 -8.53 -27.90 20.03
CA ASN A 301 -8.68 -27.01 18.87
C ASN A 301 -10.12 -26.80 18.37
N GLU A 302 -11.13 -27.27 19.10
CA GLU A 302 -12.51 -26.93 18.80
C GLU A 302 -12.76 -25.43 19.00
N ILE A 303 -13.69 -24.88 18.22
CA ILE A 303 -13.98 -23.45 18.19
C ILE A 303 -15.44 -23.23 18.58
N LYS A 304 -15.67 -22.45 19.65
CA LYS A 304 -17.00 -21.98 20.04
C LYS A 304 -17.17 -20.51 19.69
N ALA A 305 -18.30 -20.17 19.09
CA ALA A 305 -18.62 -18.81 18.68
C ALA A 305 -19.55 -18.14 19.69
N ILE A 306 -19.20 -16.95 20.16
CA ILE A 306 -20.02 -16.10 21.01
C ILE A 306 -20.42 -14.86 20.21
N PRO A 307 -21.65 -14.80 19.67
CA PRO A 307 -22.09 -13.67 18.86
C PRO A 307 -22.20 -12.40 19.72
N GLY A 308 -21.87 -11.24 19.12
CA GLY A 308 -21.98 -9.93 19.77
C GLY A 308 -20.84 -9.57 20.73
N GLN A 309 -19.80 -10.39 20.82
CA GLN A 309 -18.60 -10.14 21.65
C GLN A 309 -17.32 -9.93 20.81
N GLY A 310 -17.45 -9.72 19.50
CA GLY A 310 -16.35 -9.35 18.60
C GLY A 310 -16.09 -7.84 18.56
N MET A 311 -15.41 -7.36 17.52
CA MET A 311 -15.14 -5.94 17.32
C MET A 311 -16.41 -5.17 16.90
N PRO A 312 -16.54 -3.89 17.28
CA PRO A 312 -17.66 -3.06 16.84
C PRO A 312 -17.60 -2.76 15.34
N ALA A 313 -18.70 -2.95 14.63
CA ALA A 313 -18.82 -2.60 13.22
C ALA A 313 -19.19 -1.12 13.04
N ARG A 314 -18.41 -0.39 12.22
CA ARG A 314 -18.60 1.06 12.01
C ARG A 314 -19.96 1.43 11.41
N ARG A 315 -20.54 0.57 10.56
CA ARG A 315 -21.79 0.86 9.83
C ARG A 315 -23.06 0.50 10.59
N HIS A 316 -23.03 -0.59 11.35
CA HIS A 316 -24.24 -1.20 11.92
C HIS A 316 -24.34 -1.07 13.44
N HIS A 317 -23.32 -0.47 14.10
CA HIS A 317 -23.24 -0.37 15.57
C HIS A 317 -23.43 -1.70 16.32
N THR A 318 -23.34 -2.81 15.62
CA THR A 318 -23.35 -4.16 16.16
C THR A 318 -21.92 -4.64 16.33
N ASN A 319 -21.70 -5.48 17.33
CA ASN A 319 -20.42 -6.13 17.52
C ASN A 319 -20.38 -7.43 16.71
N GLY A 320 -19.20 -7.79 16.20
CA GLY A 320 -18.96 -9.06 15.54
C GLY A 320 -18.97 -10.24 16.52
N THR A 321 -18.33 -11.33 16.14
CA THR A 321 -18.33 -12.58 16.90
C THR A 321 -16.97 -12.81 17.56
N LEU A 322 -17.00 -13.33 18.79
CA LEU A 322 -15.81 -13.86 19.46
C LEU A 322 -15.72 -15.37 19.23
N TYR A 323 -14.65 -15.80 18.57
CA TYR A 323 -14.31 -17.20 18.40
C TYR A 323 -13.30 -17.62 19.46
N ILE A 324 -13.71 -18.56 20.31
CA ILE A 324 -12.86 -19.14 21.34
C ILE A 324 -12.35 -20.48 20.82
N LYS A 325 -11.05 -20.59 20.63
CA LYS A 325 -10.36 -21.84 20.35
C LYS A 325 -9.91 -22.45 21.69
N PHE A 326 -10.26 -23.71 21.92
CA PHE A 326 -9.88 -24.41 23.15
C PHE A 326 -8.56 -25.16 22.99
N ASP A 327 -7.64 -24.88 23.91
CA ASP A 327 -6.43 -25.67 24.15
C ASP A 327 -6.61 -26.41 25.47
N ILE A 328 -6.57 -27.74 25.44
CA ILE A 328 -6.90 -28.57 26.60
C ILE A 328 -5.60 -28.98 27.29
N GLU A 329 -5.43 -28.53 28.53
CA GLU A 329 -4.30 -28.91 29.35
C GLU A 329 -4.56 -30.28 29.98
N PHE A 330 -3.76 -31.26 29.56
CA PHE A 330 -3.77 -32.59 30.14
C PHE A 330 -2.98 -32.62 31.45
N PRO A 331 -3.39 -33.47 32.40
CA PRO A 331 -2.66 -33.59 33.65
C PRO A 331 -1.25 -34.15 33.41
N SER A 332 -0.34 -33.87 34.35
CA SER A 332 1.09 -34.20 34.20
C SER A 332 1.38 -35.70 34.03
N ARG A 333 2.59 -36.01 33.55
CA ARG A 333 3.09 -37.39 33.54
C ARG A 333 3.07 -37.92 34.98
N HIS A 334 2.37 -39.03 35.22
CA HIS A 334 2.11 -39.60 36.55
C HIS A 334 1.16 -38.79 37.45
N TRP A 335 0.12 -38.17 36.88
CA TRP A 335 -0.89 -37.42 37.63
C TRP A 335 -1.65 -38.22 38.71
N THR A 336 -1.63 -39.55 38.65
CA THR A 336 -2.19 -40.42 39.70
C THR A 336 -1.31 -41.65 39.92
N THR A 337 -1.13 -42.02 41.19
CA THR A 337 -0.46 -43.27 41.62
C THR A 337 -1.46 -44.28 42.19
N ASP A 338 -2.74 -43.89 42.28
CA ASP A 338 -3.80 -44.69 42.89
C ASP A 338 -4.54 -45.50 41.82
N PRO A 339 -4.51 -46.85 41.86
CA PRO A 339 -5.15 -47.70 40.88
C PRO A 339 -6.68 -47.57 40.88
N THR A 340 -7.29 -47.24 42.03
CA THR A 340 -8.76 -47.13 42.14
C THR A 340 -9.32 -46.02 41.24
N LYS A 341 -8.60 -44.90 41.11
CA LYS A 341 -8.98 -43.77 40.24
C LYS A 341 -8.94 -44.16 38.76
N LEU A 342 -8.04 -45.06 38.37
CA LEU A 342 -7.96 -45.55 36.99
C LEU A 342 -9.13 -46.47 36.66
N ASP A 343 -9.59 -47.29 37.60
CA ASP A 343 -10.74 -48.17 37.37
C ASP A 343 -12.06 -47.39 37.27
N ILE A 344 -12.21 -46.31 38.04
CA ILE A 344 -13.32 -45.36 37.88
C ILE A 344 -13.29 -44.73 36.49
N LEU A 345 -12.12 -44.26 36.03
CA LEU A 345 -11.98 -43.68 34.68
C LEU A 345 -12.36 -44.66 33.57
N LYS A 346 -11.94 -45.93 33.67
CA LYS A 346 -12.32 -46.99 32.71
C LYS A 346 -13.82 -47.27 32.69
N SER A 347 -14.51 -47.08 33.82
CA SER A 347 -15.96 -47.26 33.92
C SER A 347 -16.75 -46.11 33.30
N VAL A 348 -16.17 -44.91 33.25
CA VAL A 348 -16.84 -43.69 32.77
C VAL A 348 -16.57 -43.44 31.28
N LEU A 349 -15.34 -43.66 30.81
CA LEU A 349 -14.96 -43.40 29.42
C LEU A 349 -15.27 -44.58 28.50
N PRO A 350 -15.59 -44.34 27.22
CA PRO A 350 -15.87 -45.41 26.26
C PRO A 350 -14.65 -46.34 26.15
N SER A 351 -14.93 -47.64 26.13
CA SER A 351 -13.88 -48.65 26.02
C SER A 351 -13.08 -48.46 24.72
N PRO A 352 -11.75 -48.59 24.74
CA PRO A 352 -10.96 -48.50 23.53
C PRO A 352 -11.45 -49.52 22.49
N PRO A 353 -11.49 -49.16 21.20
CA PRO A 353 -11.82 -50.13 20.15
C PRO A 353 -10.84 -51.30 20.25
N LYS A 354 -11.38 -52.53 20.24
CA LYS A 354 -10.54 -53.75 20.28
C LYS A 354 -9.59 -53.69 19.09
N ALA A 355 -8.32 -53.39 19.35
CA ALA A 355 -7.28 -53.45 18.34
C ALA A 355 -7.18 -54.90 17.88
N GLN A 356 -7.63 -55.21 16.66
CA GLN A 356 -7.17 -56.40 15.97
C GLN A 356 -5.78 -56.04 15.44
N PRO A 357 -4.69 -56.65 15.94
CA PRO A 357 -3.38 -56.34 15.42
C PRO A 357 -3.31 -56.77 13.94
N PRO A 358 -3.01 -55.87 12.98
CA PRO A 358 -2.38 -56.34 11.75
C PRO A 358 -1.03 -56.95 12.15
N HIS A 359 -0.78 -58.19 11.73
CA HIS A 359 0.43 -59.01 11.92
C HIS A 359 1.53 -58.38 12.80
N VAL A 360 1.67 -58.85 14.04
CA VAL A 360 2.64 -58.31 15.02
C VAL A 360 4.06 -58.76 14.65
N GLU A 361 4.93 -57.84 14.24
CA GLU A 361 6.39 -57.98 14.39
C GLU A 361 6.81 -57.26 15.68
N HIS A 362 7.47 -58.00 16.58
CA HIS A 362 8.01 -57.44 17.81
C HIS A 362 9.22 -56.55 17.49
N VAL A 363 9.12 -55.25 17.77
CA VAL A 363 10.26 -54.34 17.78
C VAL A 363 10.61 -54.04 19.23
N ASP A 364 11.74 -54.56 19.69
CA ASP A 364 12.28 -54.27 21.02
C ASP A 364 12.66 -52.78 21.11
N THR A 365 11.92 -52.00 21.90
CA THR A 365 12.32 -50.62 22.22
C THR A 365 13.22 -50.62 23.45
N THR A 366 14.52 -50.54 23.25
CA THR A 366 15.49 -50.20 24.31
C THR A 366 15.39 -48.72 24.66
N THR A 367 15.08 -48.42 25.92
CA THR A 367 15.15 -47.06 26.49
C THR A 367 16.60 -46.62 26.68
N LYS A 368 16.93 -45.41 26.22
CA LYS A 368 18.07 -44.61 26.70
C LYS A 368 17.55 -43.36 27.40
#